data_AF-A0A022XFH0-F1
#
_entry.id   AF-A0A022XFH0-F1
#
_cell.length_a   1.000
_cell.length_b   1.000
_cell.length_c   1.000
_cell.angle_alpha   90.00
_cell.angle_beta   90.00
_cell.angle_gamma   90.00
#
_symmetry.space_group_name_H-M   'P 1'
#
loop_
_entity.id
_entity.type
_entity.pdbx_description
1 polymer ?
#
loop_
_entity_poly.entity_id
_entity_poly.type
_entity_poly.pdbx_seq_one_letter_code
_entity_poly.pdbx_strand_id
1 'polypeptide(L)'
;MLSRLLPAFLLRPLGLSSPIRRTLRSPTPCKSFLTADDLPRASRRFLATKLPPAVSGDVHTSPTPRLVAEGDFLLSSSQVEDLFAGRFPTDCDRDVLVFKGLSQRDWQRIVQGFRRSLSGREGKPSGYLVYGGFHTTSILRAPPSNIHDALIWNIVDLVLNTLKQATRDDEKYSFQVMMNTSASSRDKTASMKIPDIRIARRERAPRRGKIPRDEIVFVAEIGFTEGSSDLEKSIKQWFNVMPEVKVAFLVKLDERPRFNSKRAFSHLPDYVIKNPSIYANANTAASINNEGMAEIHGVSFVGNITAYLEIWTRSSDGNAELSGERIKFYDSSQLLSPPRIELDMTAFGFSSDQRQHDKLILDWKGWDEALQAQTGELACKRFFSIIHKFCMTETEGSETESSR
;
A
#
# COMPACT_ATOMS: atom_id res chain seq x y z
N MET A 1 -33.74 37.82 77.87
CA MET A 1 -32.66 37.15 77.10
C MET A 1 -33.10 37.15 75.63
N LEU A 2 -33.03 38.31 74.94
CA LEU A 2 -32.00 38.78 74.00
C LEU A 2 -31.89 37.91 72.71
N SER A 3 -32.07 38.37 71.47
CA SER A 3 -32.73 39.54 70.87
C SER A 3 -32.80 39.35 69.33
N ARG A 4 -33.93 39.75 68.74
CA ARG A 4 -34.10 40.55 67.50
C ARG A 4 -33.70 40.06 66.07
N LEU A 5 -34.76 40.13 65.23
CA LEU A 5 -34.91 40.72 63.88
C LEU A 5 -34.86 39.80 62.61
N LEU A 6 -35.98 39.88 61.86
CA LEU A 6 -36.31 39.39 60.51
C LEU A 6 -35.78 40.38 59.40
N PRO A 7 -36.07 40.20 58.07
CA PRO A 7 -35.78 39.09 57.14
C PRO A 7 -35.29 39.57 55.74
N ALA A 8 -34.95 38.66 54.80
CA ALA A 8 -35.41 38.64 53.37
C ALA A 8 -34.53 37.82 52.40
N PHE A 9 -35.21 37.30 51.36
CA PHE A 9 -34.79 36.79 50.03
C PHE A 9 -34.56 35.28 49.78
N LEU A 10 -35.66 34.65 49.30
CA LEU A 10 -35.85 33.84 48.06
C LEU A 10 -34.74 32.87 47.56
N LEU A 11 -35.09 31.57 47.40
CA LEU A 11 -35.34 30.89 46.10
C LEU A 11 -35.57 29.37 46.26
N ARG A 12 -36.54 28.83 45.50
CA ARG A 12 -36.86 27.39 45.29
C ARG A 12 -36.01 26.79 44.15
N PRO A 13 -35.82 25.46 44.06
CA PRO A 13 -35.42 24.77 42.84
C PRO A 13 -36.66 24.24 42.09
N LEU A 14 -36.65 24.32 40.75
CA LEU A 14 -37.60 23.61 39.88
C LEU A 14 -36.82 22.91 38.77
N GLY A 15 -36.95 21.58 38.73
CA GLY A 15 -36.59 20.77 37.58
C GLY A 15 -37.59 20.99 36.44
N LEU A 16 -37.08 20.97 35.21
CA LEU A 16 -37.87 21.02 33.99
C LEU A 16 -37.55 19.83 33.10
N SER A 17 -38.62 19.30 32.55
CA SER A 17 -38.75 18.21 31.60
C SER A 17 -38.64 18.65 30.14
N SER A 18 -38.19 17.71 29.29
CA SER A 18 -38.60 17.51 27.88
C SER A 18 -37.84 18.30 26.77
N PRO A 19 -37.89 17.88 25.48
CA PRO A 19 -36.72 17.45 24.72
C PRO A 19 -36.43 18.32 23.47
N ILE A 20 -35.16 18.46 23.08
CA ILE A 20 -34.79 19.15 21.84
C ILE A 20 -34.15 18.14 20.86
N ARG A 21 -34.84 17.97 19.71
CA ARG A 21 -34.32 17.39 18.46
C ARG A 21 -32.90 17.90 18.19
N ARG A 22 -31.91 17.02 18.16
CA ARG A 22 -30.62 17.31 17.53
C ARG A 22 -30.60 16.71 16.13
N THR A 23 -30.75 17.60 15.15
CA THR A 23 -30.24 17.41 13.80
C THR A 23 -28.73 17.21 13.85
N LEU A 24 -28.26 16.02 13.49
CA LEU A 24 -26.85 15.74 13.23
C LEU A 24 -26.43 16.47 11.94
N ARG A 25 -25.86 17.68 12.10
CA ARG A 25 -25.00 18.25 11.07
C ARG A 25 -23.64 17.56 11.17
N SER A 26 -23.24 16.93 10.08
CA SER A 26 -21.86 16.50 9.82
C SER A 26 -20.87 17.64 10.07
N PRO A 27 -19.74 17.42 10.77
CA PRO A 27 -18.67 18.39 10.76
C PRO A 27 -18.00 18.39 9.39
N THR A 28 -18.08 19.52 8.70
CA THR A 28 -17.27 19.88 7.54
C THR A 28 -15.79 19.63 7.83
N PRO A 29 -15.02 18.96 6.94
CA PRO A 29 -13.57 18.88 7.08
C PRO A 29 -12.97 20.27 6.87
N CYS A 30 -12.08 20.66 7.77
CA CYS A 30 -11.24 21.85 7.65
C CYS A 30 -10.50 21.84 6.31
N LYS A 31 -10.67 22.92 5.54
CA LYS A 31 -9.88 23.24 4.36
C LYS A 31 -8.41 23.31 4.74
N SER A 32 -7.57 22.45 4.16
CA SER A 32 -6.14 22.69 4.08
C SER A 32 -5.91 23.83 3.09
N PHE A 33 -5.39 24.95 3.59
CA PHE A 33 -4.83 26.00 2.75
C PHE A 33 -3.49 25.52 2.19
N LEU A 34 -3.54 24.80 1.07
CA LEU A 34 -2.43 24.75 0.13
C LEU A 34 -2.90 25.49 -1.12
N THR A 35 -2.29 26.65 -1.33
CA THR A 35 -2.44 27.49 -2.51
C THR A 35 -2.21 26.65 -3.76
N ALA A 36 -3.27 26.52 -4.55
CA ALA A 36 -3.25 26.00 -5.90
C ALA A 36 -2.65 27.07 -6.81
N ASP A 37 -1.43 26.85 -7.28
CA ASP A 37 -0.98 27.42 -8.54
C ASP A 37 -0.22 26.32 -9.30
N ASP A 38 -0.60 26.16 -10.56
CA ASP A 38 -0.04 25.28 -11.60
C ASP A 38 -0.27 23.76 -11.51
N LEU A 39 -1.54 23.36 -11.68
CA LEU A 39 -1.89 22.07 -12.28
C LEU A 39 -2.36 22.28 -13.72
N PRO A 40 -1.63 21.79 -14.76
CA PRO A 40 -2.13 21.85 -16.12
C PRO A 40 -3.32 20.90 -16.28
N ARG A 41 -4.44 21.50 -16.68
CA ARG A 41 -5.71 20.87 -17.03
C ARG A 41 -5.52 19.98 -18.25
N ALA A 42 -5.19 18.70 -18.06
CA ALA A 42 -5.10 17.75 -19.16
C ALA A 42 -6.51 17.30 -19.57
N SER A 43 -7.04 17.97 -20.59
CA SER A 43 -8.22 17.56 -21.34
C SER A 43 -8.03 16.14 -21.89
N ARG A 44 -8.98 15.26 -21.60
CA ARG A 44 -9.13 13.96 -22.28
C ARG A 44 -9.19 14.19 -23.80
N ARG A 45 -8.29 13.55 -24.54
CA ARG A 45 -8.47 13.10 -25.94
C ARG A 45 -7.49 11.96 -26.19
N PHE A 46 -7.97 10.72 -26.14
CA PHE A 46 -7.27 9.59 -26.72
C PHE A 46 -7.46 9.66 -28.24
N LEU A 47 -6.39 9.95 -28.98
CA LEU A 47 -6.31 9.63 -30.40
C LEU A 47 -5.39 8.43 -30.52
N ALA A 48 -5.98 7.25 -30.65
CA ALA A 48 -5.27 6.05 -31.03
C ALA A 48 -5.02 6.11 -32.55
N THR A 49 -3.82 6.53 -32.97
CA THR A 49 -3.36 6.29 -34.33
C THR A 49 -2.88 4.84 -34.44
N LYS A 50 -3.78 3.94 -34.88
CA LYS A 50 -3.41 2.64 -35.43
C LYS A 50 -2.83 2.87 -36.83
N LEU A 51 -1.53 2.62 -37.02
CA LEU A 51 -0.97 2.33 -38.34
C LEU A 51 -1.03 0.81 -38.54
N PRO A 52 -1.58 0.31 -39.66
CA PRO A 52 -1.63 -1.12 -39.93
C PRO A 52 -0.23 -1.67 -40.22
N PRO A 53 0.08 -2.93 -39.82
CA PRO A 53 1.37 -3.52 -40.13
C PRO A 53 1.47 -3.80 -41.63
N ALA A 54 2.58 -3.35 -42.23
CA ALA A 54 2.98 -3.76 -43.56
C ALA A 54 3.29 -5.27 -43.56
N VAL A 55 2.66 -5.97 -44.48
CA VAL A 55 2.95 -7.38 -44.79
C VAL A 55 4.36 -7.44 -45.38
N SER A 56 5.30 -8.04 -44.65
CA SER A 56 6.53 -8.56 -45.23
C SER A 56 6.81 -9.90 -44.59
N GLY A 57 6.69 -10.95 -45.41
CA GLY A 57 7.10 -12.29 -45.05
C GLY A 57 8.60 -12.32 -44.84
N ASP A 58 9.01 -12.65 -43.63
CA ASP A 58 10.24 -13.39 -43.37
C ASP A 58 10.08 -14.13 -42.04
N VAL A 59 10.02 -15.46 -42.14
CA VAL A 59 9.95 -16.36 -40.99
C VAL A 59 11.34 -16.40 -40.35
N HIS A 60 11.65 -15.40 -39.54
CA HIS A 60 12.68 -15.52 -38.53
C HIS A 60 12.04 -16.16 -37.29
N THR A 61 12.20 -17.48 -37.15
CA THR A 61 12.04 -18.21 -35.89
C THR A 61 13.08 -17.72 -34.88
N SER A 62 12.85 -16.53 -34.32
CA SER A 62 13.46 -16.15 -33.06
C SER A 62 12.97 -17.15 -32.01
N PRO A 63 13.86 -17.79 -31.22
CA PRO A 63 13.41 -18.64 -30.14
C PRO A 63 12.61 -17.75 -29.19
N THR A 64 11.30 -17.97 -29.13
CA THR A 64 10.42 -17.24 -28.22
C THR A 64 10.99 -17.44 -26.82
N PRO A 65 11.32 -16.37 -26.08
CA PRO A 65 11.95 -16.53 -24.77
C PRO A 65 10.98 -17.30 -23.87
N ARG A 66 11.36 -18.52 -23.49
CA ARG A 66 10.60 -19.38 -22.58
C ARG A 66 11.16 -19.20 -21.18
N LEU A 67 10.39 -18.55 -20.31
CA LEU A 67 10.70 -18.52 -18.89
C LEU A 67 9.83 -19.57 -18.18
N VAL A 68 10.46 -20.39 -17.35
CA VAL A 68 9.77 -21.41 -16.53
C VAL A 68 9.94 -21.02 -15.07
N ALA A 69 8.82 -20.74 -14.40
CA ALA A 69 8.80 -20.51 -12.97
C ALA A 69 8.70 -21.85 -12.20
N GLU A 70 9.04 -21.84 -10.92
CA GLU A 70 9.03 -22.98 -10.01
C GLU A 70 7.68 -23.71 -10.02
N GLY A 71 7.72 -25.03 -9.88
CA GLY A 71 6.54 -25.88 -10.10
C GLY A 71 6.16 -25.97 -11.58
N ASP A 72 7.16 -25.97 -12.45
CA ASP A 72 7.08 -26.17 -13.90
C ASP A 72 6.06 -25.27 -14.63
N PHE A 73 5.89 -24.05 -14.11
CA PHE A 73 4.95 -23.09 -14.67
C PHE A 73 5.58 -22.36 -15.85
N LEU A 74 5.22 -22.78 -17.06
CA LEU A 74 5.66 -22.16 -18.29
C LEU A 74 4.90 -20.86 -18.56
N LEU A 75 5.62 -19.74 -18.65
CA LEU A 75 5.02 -18.46 -19.02
C LEU A 75 4.73 -18.39 -20.52
N SER A 76 3.60 -17.78 -20.87
CA SER A 76 3.29 -17.43 -22.27
C SER A 76 4.19 -16.29 -22.77
N SER A 77 4.25 -16.10 -24.08
CA SER A 77 5.06 -15.03 -24.69
C SER A 77 4.67 -13.64 -24.21
N SER A 78 3.37 -13.36 -24.10
CA SER A 78 2.86 -12.10 -23.57
C SER A 78 3.25 -11.87 -22.11
N GLN A 79 3.24 -12.92 -21.28
CA GLN A 79 3.67 -12.85 -19.89
C GLN A 79 5.16 -12.53 -19.77
N VAL A 80 5.99 -13.11 -20.63
CA VAL A 80 7.44 -12.83 -20.67
C VAL A 80 7.70 -11.38 -21.11
N GLU A 81 6.96 -10.89 -22.10
CA GLU A 81 7.03 -9.48 -22.54
C GLU A 81 6.63 -8.51 -21.43
N ASP A 82 5.58 -8.82 -20.67
CA ASP A 82 5.19 -8.04 -19.49
C ASP A 82 6.33 -7.96 -18.46
N LEU A 83 6.97 -9.10 -18.14
CA LEU A 83 8.10 -9.10 -17.21
C LEU A 83 9.28 -8.26 -17.69
N PHE A 84 9.61 -8.32 -18.98
CA PHE A 84 10.67 -7.49 -19.57
C PHE A 84 10.27 -6.00 -19.64
N ALA A 85 8.99 -5.69 -19.66
CA ALA A 85 8.46 -4.33 -19.54
C ALA A 85 8.34 -3.85 -18.08
N GLY A 86 8.70 -4.67 -17.10
CA GLY A 86 8.60 -4.33 -15.67
C GLY A 86 7.18 -4.40 -15.12
N ARG A 87 6.34 -5.25 -15.69
CA ARG A 87 4.97 -5.53 -15.25
C ARG A 87 4.84 -6.96 -14.79
N PHE A 88 4.13 -7.18 -13.68
CA PHE A 88 3.66 -8.53 -13.35
C PHE A 88 2.56 -8.92 -14.34
N PRO A 89 2.56 -10.16 -14.88
CA PRO A 89 1.59 -10.53 -15.90
C PRO A 89 0.14 -10.53 -15.38
N THR A 90 -0.77 -9.95 -16.16
CA THR A 90 -2.16 -9.67 -15.75
C THR A 90 -3.08 -10.90 -15.80
N ASP A 91 -2.68 -11.95 -16.52
CA ASP A 91 -3.38 -13.22 -16.70
C ASP A 91 -2.76 -14.38 -15.92
N CYS A 92 -1.67 -14.13 -15.18
CA CYS A 92 -1.08 -15.10 -14.28
C CYS A 92 -1.97 -15.27 -13.03
N ASP A 93 -2.22 -16.52 -12.62
CA ASP A 93 -2.99 -16.88 -11.43
C ASP A 93 -2.14 -16.94 -10.15
N ARG A 94 -0.83 -16.80 -10.29
CA ARG A 94 0.12 -16.74 -9.17
C ARG A 94 0.35 -15.30 -8.74
N ASP A 95 0.64 -15.13 -7.46
CA ASP A 95 1.08 -13.86 -6.89
C ASP A 95 2.61 -13.74 -6.84
N VAL A 96 3.30 -14.87 -6.98
CA VAL A 96 4.76 -14.95 -6.95
C VAL A 96 5.23 -15.84 -8.08
N LEU A 97 6.19 -15.34 -8.86
CA LEU A 97 6.91 -16.10 -9.87
C LEU A 97 8.35 -16.25 -9.40
N VAL A 98 8.74 -17.48 -9.08
CA VAL A 98 10.12 -17.81 -8.70
C VAL A 98 10.79 -18.48 -9.89
N PHE A 99 11.87 -17.93 -10.40
CA PHE A 99 12.65 -18.50 -11.49
C PHE A 99 13.96 -19.07 -10.95
N LYS A 100 14.24 -20.35 -11.21
CA LYS A 100 15.50 -20.99 -10.86
C LYS A 100 16.35 -21.14 -12.13
N GLY A 101 17.60 -20.66 -12.09
CA GLY A 101 18.54 -20.80 -13.20
C GLY A 101 18.21 -19.98 -14.44
N LEU A 102 17.83 -18.71 -14.29
CA LEU A 102 17.70 -17.78 -15.41
C LEU A 102 19.04 -17.61 -16.13
N SER A 103 18.98 -17.41 -17.46
CA SER A 103 20.14 -16.90 -18.18
C SER A 103 20.48 -15.50 -17.66
N GLN A 104 21.78 -15.13 -17.66
CA GLN A 104 22.21 -13.78 -17.27
C GLN A 104 21.50 -12.70 -18.11
N ARG A 105 21.26 -12.97 -19.40
CA ARG A 105 20.56 -12.08 -20.32
C ARG A 105 19.12 -11.83 -19.89
N ASP A 106 18.37 -12.89 -19.61
CA ASP A 106 16.95 -12.75 -19.22
C ASP A 106 16.80 -12.10 -17.86
N TRP A 107 17.68 -12.46 -16.91
CA TRP A 107 17.76 -11.81 -15.62
C TRP A 107 18.00 -10.29 -15.76
N GLN A 108 18.98 -9.88 -16.58
CA GLN A 108 19.24 -8.47 -16.83
C GLN A 108 18.04 -7.74 -17.45
N ARG A 109 17.33 -8.37 -18.40
CA ARG A 109 16.14 -7.78 -19.03
C ARG A 109 15.01 -7.56 -18.02
N ILE A 110 14.72 -8.54 -17.17
CA ILE A 110 13.73 -8.43 -16.09
C ILE A 110 14.11 -7.28 -15.16
N VAL A 111 15.35 -7.28 -14.65
CA VAL A 111 15.85 -6.24 -13.74
C VAL A 111 15.74 -4.85 -14.37
N GLN A 112 16.10 -4.71 -15.65
CA GLN A 112 16.05 -3.43 -16.33
C GLN A 112 14.61 -2.97 -16.60
N GLY A 113 13.69 -3.90 -16.91
CA GLY A 113 12.26 -3.62 -17.03
C GLY A 113 11.68 -3.01 -15.76
N PHE A 114 11.85 -3.70 -14.62
CA PHE A 114 11.36 -3.21 -13.33
C PHE A 114 12.06 -1.93 -12.85
N ARG A 115 13.37 -1.77 -13.12
CA ARG A 115 14.06 -0.50 -12.83
C ARG A 115 13.48 0.67 -13.62
N ARG A 116 13.12 0.46 -14.89
CA ARG A 116 12.50 1.50 -15.73
C ARG A 116 11.09 1.83 -15.24
N SER A 117 10.28 0.84 -14.88
CA SER A 117 8.92 1.09 -14.37
C SER A 117 8.92 1.91 -13.07
N LEU A 118 9.91 1.70 -12.20
CA LEU A 118 10.10 2.51 -10.99
C LEU A 118 10.55 3.97 -11.25
N SER A 119 11.03 4.27 -12.46
CA SER A 119 11.53 5.61 -12.83
C SER A 119 10.56 6.44 -13.68
N GLY A 120 9.46 5.83 -14.15
CA GLY A 120 8.47 6.49 -15.00
C GLY A 120 7.48 7.36 -14.21
N ARG A 121 6.96 8.42 -14.85
CA ARG A 121 5.87 9.26 -14.28
C ARG A 121 4.49 8.59 -14.35
N GLU A 122 4.32 7.50 -15.13
CA GLU A 122 3.01 7.06 -15.63
C GLU A 122 2.43 5.78 -15.01
N GLY A 123 3.03 5.17 -13.99
CA GLY A 123 2.33 4.07 -13.31
C GLY A 123 3.10 3.45 -12.16
N LYS A 124 2.36 3.15 -11.07
CA LYS A 124 2.85 2.24 -10.02
C LYS A 124 3.17 0.88 -10.66
N PRO A 125 4.30 0.25 -10.32
CA PRO A 125 4.65 -1.03 -10.91
C PRO A 125 3.59 -2.07 -10.54
N SER A 126 3.17 -2.92 -11.49
CA SER A 126 2.21 -4.00 -11.23
C SER A 126 2.84 -5.21 -10.52
N GLY A 127 4.14 -5.15 -10.25
CA GLY A 127 4.92 -6.12 -9.50
C GLY A 127 6.19 -5.53 -8.91
N TYR A 128 6.77 -6.22 -7.94
CA TYR A 128 8.05 -5.88 -7.36
C TYR A 128 9.00 -7.06 -7.52
N LEU A 129 10.22 -6.76 -7.96
CA LEU A 129 11.30 -7.75 -7.99
C LEU A 129 11.77 -8.00 -6.54
N VAL A 130 11.70 -9.25 -6.09
CA VAL A 130 12.17 -9.70 -4.76
C VAL A 130 13.26 -10.76 -4.92
N TYR A 131 14.25 -10.74 -4.04
CA TYR A 131 15.62 -11.03 -4.43
C TYR A 131 16.01 -12.48 -4.70
N GLY A 132 16.85 -12.60 -5.73
CA GLY A 132 18.04 -13.45 -5.80
C GLY A 132 18.79 -13.19 -7.13
N GLY A 133 19.94 -13.83 -7.33
CA GLY A 133 20.75 -13.69 -8.55
C GLY A 133 20.13 -14.39 -9.76
N PHE A 134 20.85 -14.50 -10.87
CA PHE A 134 20.38 -15.29 -12.02
C PHE A 134 20.10 -16.77 -11.64
N HIS A 135 20.71 -17.27 -10.56
CA HIS A 135 20.41 -18.59 -10.00
C HIS A 135 19.00 -18.72 -9.39
N THR A 136 18.43 -17.66 -8.82
CA THR A 136 17.08 -17.69 -8.24
C THR A 136 16.54 -16.27 -8.24
N THR A 137 15.42 -16.00 -8.89
CA THR A 137 14.83 -14.65 -8.95
C THR A 137 13.35 -14.74 -8.64
N SER A 138 12.85 -13.94 -7.70
CA SER A 138 11.43 -13.90 -7.38
C SER A 138 10.81 -12.59 -7.87
N ILE A 139 9.64 -12.68 -8.47
CA ILE A 139 8.86 -11.52 -8.89
C ILE A 139 7.52 -11.65 -8.19
N LEU A 140 7.11 -10.61 -7.47
CA LEU A 140 5.85 -10.58 -6.76
C LEU A 140 4.90 -9.64 -7.45
N ARG A 141 3.62 -10.00 -7.45
CA ARG A 141 2.55 -9.11 -7.87
C ARG A 141 2.50 -7.95 -6.89
N ALA A 142 2.28 -6.75 -7.41
CA ALA A 142 2.11 -5.59 -6.56
C ALA A 142 0.88 -5.82 -5.66
N PRO A 143 0.96 -5.44 -4.37
CA PRO A 143 -0.20 -5.50 -3.49
C PRO A 143 -1.39 -4.76 -4.10
N PRO A 144 -2.63 -5.14 -3.74
CA PRO A 144 -3.80 -4.37 -4.12
C PRO A 144 -3.66 -2.93 -3.59
N SER A 145 -3.55 -1.99 -4.54
CA SER A 145 -3.15 -0.60 -4.26
C SER A 145 -3.95 0.07 -3.14
N ASN A 146 -5.27 -0.10 -3.06
CA ASN A 146 -6.11 0.63 -2.11
C ASN A 146 -5.73 0.41 -0.64
N ILE A 147 -5.68 -0.86 -0.23
CA ILE A 147 -5.48 -1.25 1.16
C ILE A 147 -4.02 -1.01 1.57
N HIS A 148 -3.10 -1.34 0.66
CA HIS A 148 -1.67 -1.09 0.81
C HIS A 148 -1.36 0.40 0.93
N ASP A 149 -1.89 1.22 0.01
CA ASP A 149 -1.69 2.68 0.01
C ASP A 149 -2.30 3.32 1.26
N ALA A 150 -3.46 2.87 1.73
CA ALA A 150 -4.08 3.38 2.96
C ALA A 150 -3.12 3.28 4.14
N LEU A 151 -2.49 2.12 4.32
CA LEU A 151 -1.53 1.93 5.40
C LEU A 151 -0.26 2.73 5.20
N ILE A 152 0.25 2.85 3.96
CA ILE A 152 1.40 3.71 3.66
C ILE A 152 1.14 5.13 4.16
N TRP A 153 0.01 5.72 3.80
CA TRP A 153 -0.30 7.10 4.20
C TRP A 153 -0.50 7.23 5.70
N ASN A 154 -1.25 6.32 6.33
CA ASN A 154 -1.48 6.35 7.77
C ASN A 154 -0.17 6.19 8.58
N ILE A 155 0.72 5.27 8.17
CA ILE A 155 2.02 5.08 8.82
C ILE A 155 2.89 6.32 8.61
N VAL A 156 2.96 6.85 7.39
CA VAL A 156 3.74 8.05 7.09
C VAL A 156 3.26 9.24 7.91
N ASP A 157 1.97 9.52 7.91
CA ASP A 157 1.41 10.65 8.66
C ASP A 157 1.66 10.50 10.15
N LEU A 158 1.42 9.31 10.71
CA LEU A 158 1.66 9.05 12.13
C LEU A 158 3.13 9.25 12.51
N VAL A 159 4.05 8.58 11.82
CA VAL A 159 5.47 8.60 12.16
C VAL A 159 6.06 9.99 11.90
N LEU A 160 5.77 10.58 10.73
CA LEU A 160 6.32 11.89 10.36
C LEU A 160 5.80 13.00 11.28
N ASN A 161 4.50 13.02 11.61
CA ASN A 161 3.96 14.04 12.50
C ASN A 161 4.53 13.90 13.91
N THR A 162 4.68 12.67 14.41
CA THR A 162 5.32 12.44 15.70
C THR A 162 6.77 12.93 15.71
N LEU A 163 7.56 12.57 14.70
CA LEU A 163 8.95 13.01 14.57
C LEU A 163 9.04 14.54 14.50
N LYS A 164 8.20 15.20 13.68
CA LYS A 164 8.16 16.66 13.58
C LYS A 164 7.75 17.32 14.89
N GLN A 165 6.79 16.75 15.61
CA GLN A 165 6.34 17.28 16.90
C GLN A 165 7.46 17.20 17.93
N ALA A 166 8.14 16.04 18.02
CA ALA A 166 9.26 15.84 18.92
C ALA A 166 10.48 16.72 18.60
N THR A 167 10.59 17.24 17.37
CA THR A 167 11.69 18.13 16.96
C THR A 167 11.24 19.54 16.61
N ARG A 168 10.03 19.96 17.02
CA ARG A 168 9.41 21.21 16.55
C ARG A 168 10.24 22.47 16.87
N ASP A 169 10.95 22.44 17.99
CA ASP A 169 11.75 23.55 18.52
C ASP A 169 13.24 23.43 18.12
N ASP A 170 13.58 22.42 17.30
CA ASP A 170 14.95 22.12 16.88
C ASP A 170 15.11 22.24 15.36
N GLU A 171 15.50 23.44 14.93
CA GLU A 171 15.73 23.77 13.52
C GLU A 171 16.82 22.92 12.84
N LYS A 172 17.61 22.13 13.59
CA LYS A 172 18.61 21.23 13.03
C LYS A 172 17.95 20.08 12.26
N TYR A 173 16.75 19.67 12.69
CA TYR A 173 16.08 18.49 12.16
C TYR A 173 15.05 18.85 11.08
N SER A 174 15.14 18.13 9.97
CA SER A 174 14.07 18.06 8.99
C SER A 174 13.94 16.62 8.49
N PHE A 175 12.77 16.27 7.96
CA PHE A 175 12.47 14.90 7.55
C PHE A 175 12.06 14.84 6.09
N GLN A 176 12.57 13.87 5.36
CA GLN A 176 12.17 13.58 4.00
C GLN A 176 11.53 12.19 3.94
N VAL A 177 10.35 12.10 3.34
CA VAL A 177 9.70 10.83 3.06
C VAL A 177 10.09 10.37 1.66
N MET A 178 10.44 9.09 1.54
CA MET A 178 10.75 8.43 0.28
C MET A 178 9.90 7.16 0.19
N MET A 179 8.94 7.13 -0.72
CA MET A 179 8.07 5.96 -0.94
C MET A 179 8.50 5.23 -2.20
N ASN A 180 8.55 3.89 -2.18
CA ASN A 180 8.76 3.05 -3.37
C ASN A 180 9.93 3.46 -4.29
N THR A 181 10.97 4.09 -3.72
CA THR A 181 12.12 4.63 -4.47
C THR A 181 13.37 3.83 -4.15
N SER A 182 14.29 3.67 -5.09
CA SER A 182 15.54 2.96 -4.81
C SER A 182 16.40 3.69 -3.77
N ALA A 183 17.22 2.95 -3.03
CA ALA A 183 18.35 3.51 -2.25
C ALA A 183 19.63 3.36 -3.08
N SER A 184 20.54 4.31 -2.96
CA SER A 184 21.93 4.10 -3.36
C SER A 184 22.59 3.17 -2.35
N SER A 185 22.53 1.86 -2.58
CA SER A 185 23.29 0.87 -1.80
C SER A 185 24.79 1.07 -2.03
N ARG A 186 25.60 0.98 -0.96
CA ARG A 186 27.07 0.90 -1.07
C ARG A 186 27.51 -0.38 -1.76
N ASP A 187 26.71 -1.43 -1.60
CA ASP A 187 26.87 -2.70 -2.29
C ASP A 187 26.07 -2.66 -3.61
N LYS A 188 26.76 -2.31 -4.70
CA LYS A 188 26.18 -2.26 -6.05
C LYS A 188 25.81 -3.66 -6.58
N THR A 189 26.23 -4.72 -5.90
CA THR A 189 26.01 -6.11 -6.29
C THR A 189 24.84 -6.77 -5.55
N ALA A 190 24.48 -6.30 -4.36
CA ALA A 190 23.28 -6.74 -3.66
C ALA A 190 22.07 -5.93 -4.14
N SER A 191 21.28 -6.52 -5.03
CA SER A 191 19.96 -5.99 -5.29
C SER A 191 19.11 -6.24 -4.02
N MET A 192 18.37 -5.24 -3.52
CA MET A 192 17.71 -5.24 -2.19
C MET A 192 16.27 -4.70 -2.24
N LYS A 193 15.33 -5.29 -1.48
CA LYS A 193 13.90 -4.91 -1.54
C LYS A 193 13.82 -3.45 -1.18
N ILE A 194 13.07 -2.71 -1.98
CA ILE A 194 12.84 -1.31 -1.69
C ILE A 194 11.75 -1.29 -0.63
N PRO A 195 12.00 -0.73 0.56
CA PRO A 195 10.93 -0.55 1.53
C PRO A 195 9.83 0.32 0.95
N ASP A 196 8.58 -0.01 1.26
CA ASP A 196 7.42 0.82 0.91
C ASP A 196 7.57 2.26 1.42
N ILE A 197 8.10 2.41 2.65
CA ILE A 197 8.29 3.69 3.32
C ILE A 197 9.73 3.80 3.80
N ARG A 198 10.34 4.95 3.57
CA ARG A 198 11.57 5.37 4.25
C ARG A 198 11.43 6.82 4.69
N ILE A 199 11.87 7.10 5.91
CA ILE A 199 11.94 8.46 6.43
C ILE A 199 13.38 8.77 6.75
N ALA A 200 13.93 9.73 6.01
CA ALA A 200 15.26 10.25 6.20
C ALA A 200 15.24 11.44 7.14
N ARG A 201 16.11 11.44 8.14
CA ARG A 201 16.47 12.60 8.94
C ARG A 201 17.55 13.37 8.20
N ARG A 202 17.26 14.62 7.88
CA ARG A 202 18.19 15.58 7.30
C ARG A 202 18.68 16.51 8.40
N GLU A 203 19.99 16.50 8.61
CA GLU A 203 20.62 17.57 9.37
C GLU A 203 20.91 18.74 8.43
N ARG A 204 20.51 19.96 8.82
CA ARG A 204 20.85 21.15 8.03
C ARG A 204 22.36 21.29 7.91
N ALA A 205 22.84 21.58 6.71
CA ALA A 205 24.26 21.81 6.47
C ALA A 205 24.75 23.03 7.28
N PRO A 206 25.89 22.92 7.98
CA PRO A 206 26.50 24.09 8.60
C PRO A 206 26.85 25.12 7.51
N ARG A 207 26.77 26.42 7.84
CA ARG A 207 27.00 27.55 6.90
C ARG A 207 28.35 27.47 6.14
N ARG A 208 29.31 26.71 6.66
CA ARG A 208 30.50 26.21 5.96
C ARG A 208 30.74 24.77 6.40
N GLY A 209 30.88 23.85 5.44
CA GLY A 209 31.19 22.45 5.73
C GLY A 209 30.57 21.49 4.73
N LYS A 210 30.81 20.20 4.96
CA LYS A 210 30.20 19.10 4.19
C LYS A 210 28.70 19.06 4.49
N ILE A 211 27.87 18.92 3.45
CA ILE A 211 26.44 18.64 3.62
C ILE A 211 26.32 17.32 4.40
N PRO A 212 25.67 17.30 5.58
CA PRO A 212 25.41 16.08 6.31
C PRO A 212 24.66 15.09 5.43
N ARG A 213 24.97 13.80 5.56
CA ARG A 213 24.23 12.78 4.82
C ARG A 213 22.86 12.60 5.44
N ASP A 214 21.86 12.46 4.59
CA ASP A 214 20.52 12.02 4.98
C ASP A 214 20.62 10.64 5.67
N GLU A 215 20.10 10.53 6.88
CA GLU A 215 20.09 9.28 7.65
C GLU A 215 18.69 8.67 7.62
N ILE A 216 18.53 7.50 7.01
CA ILE A 216 17.26 6.75 7.04
C ILE A 216 17.01 6.24 8.47
N VAL A 217 16.19 6.95 9.25
CA VAL A 217 15.93 6.61 10.66
C VAL A 217 14.80 5.59 10.82
N PHE A 218 13.88 5.55 9.85
CA PHE A 218 12.72 4.68 9.85
C PHE A 218 12.48 4.07 8.47
N VAL A 219 12.08 2.80 8.45
CA VAL A 219 11.59 2.11 7.25
C VAL A 219 10.30 1.35 7.56
N ALA A 220 9.45 1.12 6.56
CA ALA A 220 8.31 0.22 6.73
C ALA A 220 8.04 -0.59 5.48
N GLU A 221 7.44 -1.76 5.70
CA GLU A 221 6.98 -2.68 4.68
C GLU A 221 5.56 -3.15 4.98
N ILE A 222 4.71 -3.14 3.97
CA ILE A 222 3.34 -3.63 4.03
C ILE A 222 3.24 -4.81 3.06
N GLY A 223 3.41 -6.02 3.57
CA GLY A 223 3.27 -7.24 2.78
C GLY A 223 1.82 -7.66 2.61
N PHE A 224 1.48 -8.19 1.44
CA PHE A 224 0.16 -8.75 1.16
C PHE A 224 0.28 -10.16 0.59
N THR A 225 1.00 -10.31 -0.52
CA THR A 225 1.19 -11.60 -1.20
C THR A 225 2.37 -12.39 -0.64
N GLU A 226 3.32 -11.67 -0.06
CA GLU A 226 4.56 -12.16 0.53
C GLU A 226 4.30 -13.14 1.68
N GLY A 227 5.16 -14.16 1.79
CA GLY A 227 5.27 -14.95 3.02
C GLY A 227 5.95 -14.15 4.13
N SER A 228 5.52 -14.36 5.38
CA SER A 228 6.09 -13.69 6.56
C SER A 228 7.61 -13.84 6.65
N SER A 229 8.13 -15.03 6.34
CA SER A 229 9.58 -15.29 6.35
C SER A 229 10.37 -14.43 5.37
N ASP A 230 9.78 -14.07 4.23
CA ASP A 230 10.46 -13.28 3.20
C ASP A 230 10.42 -11.79 3.52
N LEU A 231 9.35 -11.33 4.17
CA LEU A 231 9.28 -10.00 4.76
C LEU A 231 10.31 -9.83 5.88
N GLU A 232 10.43 -10.81 6.78
CA GLU A 232 11.45 -10.78 7.85
C GLU A 232 12.88 -10.74 7.29
N LYS A 233 13.17 -11.54 6.26
CA LYS A 233 14.48 -11.50 5.58
C LYS A 233 14.77 -10.10 5.03
N SER A 234 13.75 -9.45 4.46
CA SER A 234 13.88 -8.09 3.92
C SER A 234 14.23 -7.08 5.02
N ILE A 235 13.53 -7.13 6.16
CA ILE A 235 13.83 -6.28 7.33
C ILE A 235 15.26 -6.52 7.82
N LYS A 236 15.66 -7.79 8.04
CA LYS A 236 17.01 -8.13 8.50
C LYS A 236 18.10 -7.62 7.54
N GLN A 237 17.87 -7.75 6.23
CA GLN A 237 18.79 -7.23 5.22
C GLN A 237 18.90 -5.71 5.27
N TRP A 238 17.80 -4.99 5.49
CA TRP A 238 17.80 -3.53 5.63
C TRP A 238 18.61 -3.04 6.81
N PHE A 239 18.45 -3.65 8.00
CA PHE A 239 19.27 -3.29 9.15
C PHE A 239 20.77 -3.56 8.93
N ASN A 240 21.11 -4.58 8.15
CA ASN A 240 22.50 -4.90 7.80
C ASN A 240 23.12 -3.82 6.89
N VAL A 241 22.42 -3.43 5.82
CA VAL A 241 22.99 -2.54 4.79
C VAL A 241 22.70 -1.05 5.00
N MET A 242 21.71 -0.71 5.83
CA MET A 242 21.37 0.66 6.27
C MET A 242 21.59 0.76 7.79
N PRO A 243 22.85 0.93 8.25
CA PRO A 243 23.20 0.97 9.68
C PRO A 243 22.51 2.11 10.45
N GLU A 244 22.07 3.15 9.74
CA GLU A 244 21.33 4.28 10.27
C GLU A 244 19.89 3.96 10.68
N VAL A 245 19.28 2.90 10.12
CA VAL A 245 17.91 2.48 10.44
C VAL A 245 17.83 2.10 11.91
N LYS A 246 16.90 2.73 12.62
CA LYS A 246 16.65 2.54 14.06
C LYS A 246 15.39 1.74 14.33
N VAL A 247 14.32 2.06 13.61
CA VAL A 247 13.01 1.42 13.74
C VAL A 247 12.53 0.96 12.37
N ALA A 248 11.93 -0.22 12.30
CA ALA A 248 11.19 -0.66 11.14
C ALA A 248 9.81 -1.22 11.51
N PHE A 249 8.80 -0.90 10.71
CA PHE A 249 7.48 -1.54 10.80
C PHE A 249 7.34 -2.59 9.70
N LEU A 250 6.95 -3.80 10.09
CA LEU A 250 6.50 -4.84 9.16
C LEU A 250 5.02 -5.05 9.42
N VAL A 251 4.20 -4.68 8.45
CA VAL A 251 2.77 -4.99 8.44
C VAL A 251 2.52 -6.11 7.44
N LYS A 252 1.76 -7.13 7.83
CA LYS A 252 1.34 -8.20 6.92
C LYS A 252 -0.18 -8.26 6.90
N LEU A 253 -0.73 -8.08 5.71
CA LEU A 253 -2.13 -8.28 5.37
C LEU A 253 -2.31 -9.68 4.77
N ASP A 254 -3.36 -10.40 5.14
CA ASP A 254 -3.68 -11.71 4.55
C ASP A 254 -5.17 -11.76 4.17
N GLU A 255 -5.45 -12.08 2.91
CA GLU A 255 -6.80 -12.20 2.35
C GLU A 255 -7.22 -13.67 2.22
N ARG A 256 -8.36 -14.05 2.82
CA ARG A 256 -8.90 -15.41 2.78
C ARG A 256 -10.42 -15.43 2.55
N PRO A 257 -10.92 -16.16 1.54
CA PRO A 257 -10.15 -16.78 0.46
C PRO A 257 -9.49 -15.71 -0.41
N ARG A 258 -8.36 -16.07 -1.06
CA ARG A 258 -7.73 -15.17 -2.02
C ARG A 258 -8.67 -14.91 -3.20
N PHE A 259 -8.68 -13.68 -3.68
CA PHE A 259 -9.47 -13.31 -4.84
C PHE A 259 -9.03 -14.05 -6.10
N ASN A 260 -10.02 -14.53 -6.85
CA ASN A 260 -9.82 -15.18 -8.14
C ASN A 260 -10.82 -14.60 -9.14
N SER A 261 -10.31 -13.98 -10.20
CA SER A 261 -11.14 -13.27 -11.17
C SER A 261 -12.06 -14.18 -11.97
N LYS A 262 -11.59 -15.38 -12.38
CA LYS A 262 -12.40 -16.36 -13.11
C LYS A 262 -13.54 -16.91 -12.25
N ARG A 263 -13.23 -17.24 -10.98
CA ARG A 263 -14.23 -17.68 -10.01
C ARG A 263 -15.25 -16.59 -9.74
N ALA A 264 -14.81 -15.35 -9.49
CA ALA A 264 -15.73 -14.24 -9.26
C ALA A 264 -16.65 -14.03 -10.49
N PHE A 265 -16.09 -14.05 -11.70
CA PHE A 265 -16.87 -13.96 -12.94
C PHE A 265 -17.88 -15.10 -13.09
N SER A 266 -17.50 -16.36 -12.83
CA SER A 266 -18.40 -17.51 -12.99
C SER A 266 -19.58 -17.52 -12.01
N HIS A 267 -19.51 -16.74 -10.93
CA HIS A 267 -20.59 -16.60 -9.95
C HIS A 267 -21.36 -15.28 -10.13
N LEU A 268 -20.97 -14.42 -11.07
CA LEU A 268 -21.72 -13.19 -11.34
C LEU A 268 -23.14 -13.53 -11.81
N PRO A 269 -24.17 -12.83 -11.31
CA PRO A 269 -25.53 -13.03 -11.76
C PRO A 269 -25.72 -12.72 -13.25
N ASP A 270 -26.55 -13.50 -13.94
CA ASP A 270 -26.90 -13.32 -15.35
C ASP A 270 -27.29 -11.89 -15.72
N TYR A 271 -28.01 -11.19 -14.83
CA TYR A 271 -28.48 -9.83 -15.10
C TYR A 271 -27.33 -8.82 -15.21
N VAL A 272 -26.21 -9.08 -14.52
CA VAL A 272 -24.99 -8.27 -14.60
C VAL A 272 -24.26 -8.58 -15.92
N ILE A 273 -24.10 -9.87 -16.23
CA ILE A 273 -23.39 -10.34 -17.43
C ILE A 273 -24.12 -9.90 -18.71
N LYS A 274 -25.46 -9.94 -18.72
CA LYS A 274 -26.28 -9.53 -19.88
C LYS A 274 -26.30 -8.02 -20.12
N ASN A 275 -26.00 -7.20 -19.11
CA ASN A 275 -26.05 -5.73 -19.22
C ASN A 275 -24.81 -5.05 -18.62
N PRO A 276 -23.59 -5.40 -19.07
CA PRO A 276 -22.35 -5.00 -18.41
C PRO A 276 -22.17 -3.47 -18.40
N SER A 277 -22.61 -2.77 -19.46
CA SER A 277 -22.50 -1.31 -19.58
C SER A 277 -23.28 -0.53 -18.52
N ILE A 278 -24.40 -1.08 -18.03
CA ILE A 278 -25.19 -0.45 -16.96
C ILE A 278 -24.38 -0.52 -15.66
N TYR A 279 -23.84 -1.70 -15.34
CA TYR A 279 -23.14 -1.94 -14.09
C TYR A 279 -21.71 -1.40 -14.08
N ALA A 280 -21.06 -1.25 -15.23
CA ALA A 280 -19.74 -0.61 -15.36
C ALA A 280 -19.78 0.91 -15.05
N ASN A 281 -20.94 1.55 -15.23
CA ASN A 281 -21.14 2.99 -15.00
C ASN A 281 -22.00 3.30 -13.77
N ALA A 282 -22.45 2.27 -13.05
CA ALA A 282 -23.27 2.43 -11.85
C ALA A 282 -22.41 2.87 -10.65
N ASN A 283 -23.03 3.60 -9.72
CA ASN A 283 -22.43 3.88 -8.42
C ASN A 283 -22.55 2.64 -7.52
N THR A 284 -21.83 1.59 -7.89
CA THR A 284 -21.81 0.30 -7.20
C THR A 284 -21.01 0.42 -5.91
N ALA A 285 -21.62 0.07 -4.79
CA ALA A 285 -20.95 0.00 -3.50
C ALA A 285 -20.87 -1.45 -3.04
N ALA A 286 -19.72 -1.82 -2.45
CA ALA A 286 -19.56 -3.12 -1.82
C ALA A 286 -20.19 -3.13 -0.41
N SER A 287 -20.78 -4.27 -0.04
CA SER A 287 -21.22 -4.54 1.32
C SER A 287 -20.27 -5.52 2.00
N ILE A 288 -19.93 -5.30 3.27
CA ILE A 288 -19.18 -6.28 4.07
C ILE A 288 -20.18 -7.24 4.72
N ASN A 289 -20.01 -8.54 4.50
CA ASN A 289 -20.85 -9.57 5.10
C ASN A 289 -20.36 -9.94 6.52
N ASN A 290 -21.08 -10.83 7.22
CA ASN A 290 -20.75 -11.24 8.59
C ASN A 290 -19.42 -12.01 8.72
N GLU A 291 -18.87 -12.50 7.61
CA GLU A 291 -17.57 -13.18 7.57
C GLU A 291 -16.42 -12.19 7.25
N GLY A 292 -16.73 -10.90 7.11
CA GLY A 292 -15.77 -9.85 6.76
C GLY A 292 -15.41 -9.79 5.28
N MET A 293 -16.15 -10.49 4.42
CA MET A 293 -15.93 -10.45 2.97
C MET A 293 -16.67 -9.28 2.33
N ALA A 294 -16.04 -8.63 1.35
CA ALA A 294 -16.66 -7.57 0.58
C ALA A 294 -17.36 -8.11 -0.67
N GLU A 295 -18.66 -7.93 -0.72
CA GLU A 295 -19.54 -8.46 -1.75
C GLU A 295 -20.17 -7.37 -2.60
N ILE A 296 -20.37 -7.69 -3.88
CA ILE A 296 -21.15 -6.90 -4.83
C ILE A 296 -22.07 -7.88 -5.54
N HIS A 297 -23.37 -7.59 -5.58
CA HIS A 297 -24.38 -8.45 -6.20
C HIS A 297 -24.36 -9.92 -5.68
N GLY A 298 -24.04 -10.12 -4.40
CA GLY A 298 -23.96 -11.45 -3.77
C GLY A 298 -22.71 -12.26 -4.11
N VAL A 299 -21.72 -11.64 -4.75
CA VAL A 299 -20.42 -12.26 -5.09
C VAL A 299 -19.31 -11.58 -4.32
N SER A 300 -18.45 -12.37 -3.68
CA SER A 300 -17.27 -11.88 -2.96
C SER A 300 -16.16 -11.45 -3.92
N PHE A 301 -15.74 -10.20 -3.82
CA PHE A 301 -14.61 -9.62 -4.55
C PHE A 301 -13.39 -9.39 -3.67
N VAL A 302 -13.56 -9.41 -2.34
CA VAL A 302 -12.46 -9.41 -1.38
C VAL A 302 -12.79 -10.38 -0.27
N GLY A 303 -11.88 -11.33 -0.01
CA GLY A 303 -11.98 -12.23 1.13
C GLY A 303 -11.86 -11.49 2.46
N ASN A 304 -12.00 -12.21 3.57
CA ASN A 304 -11.68 -11.69 4.88
C ASN A 304 -10.21 -11.27 4.91
N ILE A 305 -9.95 -10.03 5.34
CA ILE A 305 -8.61 -9.50 5.51
C ILE A 305 -8.26 -9.48 6.98
N THR A 306 -7.13 -10.11 7.32
CA THR A 306 -6.49 -9.99 8.63
C THR A 306 -5.18 -9.23 8.50
N ALA A 307 -4.78 -8.51 9.55
CA ALA A 307 -3.48 -7.85 9.59
C ALA A 307 -2.77 -7.98 10.93
N TYR A 308 -1.44 -8.06 10.87
CA TYR A 308 -0.58 -7.92 12.03
C TYR A 308 0.53 -6.90 11.80
N LEU A 309 1.02 -6.32 12.90
CA LEU A 309 2.19 -5.45 12.95
C LEU A 309 3.30 -6.15 13.74
N GLU A 310 4.52 -5.99 13.25
CA GLU A 310 5.76 -6.23 13.97
C GLU A 310 6.60 -4.95 13.97
N ILE A 311 7.20 -4.64 15.11
CA ILE A 311 8.10 -3.51 15.27
C ILE A 311 9.50 -4.08 15.45
N TRP A 312 10.42 -3.68 14.58
CA TRP A 312 11.80 -4.13 14.61
C TRP A 312 12.70 -2.97 15.00
N THR A 313 13.64 -3.23 15.89
CA THR A 313 14.63 -2.27 16.38
C THR A 313 16.03 -2.83 16.22
N ARG A 314 17.03 -1.97 16.41
CA ARG A 314 18.42 -2.41 16.43
C ARG A 314 18.80 -2.89 17.83
N SER A 315 19.31 -4.11 17.93
CA SER A 315 19.85 -4.67 19.17
C SER A 315 21.17 -4.00 19.57
N SER A 316 21.65 -4.27 20.78
CA SER A 316 22.97 -3.83 21.26
C SER A 316 24.11 -4.29 20.35
N ASP A 317 23.96 -5.46 19.73
CA ASP A 317 24.95 -6.06 18.83
C ASP A 317 24.85 -5.50 17.40
N GLY A 318 23.95 -4.54 17.17
CA GLY A 318 23.75 -3.89 15.88
C GLY A 318 22.88 -4.69 14.91
N ASN A 319 22.26 -5.79 15.32
CA ASN A 319 21.41 -6.62 14.48
C ASN A 319 19.94 -6.19 14.53
N ALA A 320 19.13 -6.64 13.56
CA ALA A 320 17.68 -6.47 13.64
C ALA A 320 17.08 -7.40 14.70
N GLU A 321 16.28 -6.85 15.59
CA GLU A 321 15.60 -7.56 16.66
C GLU A 321 14.12 -7.15 16.70
N LEU A 322 13.23 -8.14 16.91
CA LEU A 322 11.82 -7.88 17.10
C LEU A 322 11.61 -7.24 18.47
N SER A 323 11.01 -6.06 18.49
CA SER A 323 10.66 -5.34 19.71
C SER A 323 9.28 -5.81 20.20
N GLY A 324 9.27 -6.64 21.24
CA GLY A 324 8.05 -7.20 21.79
C GLY A 324 7.51 -8.38 20.97
N GLU A 325 6.19 -8.44 20.80
CA GLU A 325 5.49 -9.51 20.10
C GLU A 325 4.79 -9.04 18.83
N ARG A 326 4.38 -9.99 18.00
CA ARG A 326 3.52 -9.74 16.84
C ARG A 326 2.12 -9.36 17.30
N ILE A 327 1.62 -8.22 16.82
CA ILE A 327 0.32 -7.67 17.24
C ILE A 327 -0.68 -7.84 16.10
N LYS A 328 -1.68 -8.71 16.29
CA LYS A 328 -2.85 -8.74 15.40
C LYS A 328 -3.72 -7.52 15.70
N PHE A 329 -3.88 -6.62 14.73
CA PHE A 329 -4.60 -5.36 14.94
C PHE A 329 -5.84 -5.20 14.05
N TYR A 330 -5.98 -6.01 12.98
CA TYR A 330 -7.12 -5.93 12.08
C TYR A 330 -7.67 -7.32 11.73
N ASP A 331 -8.99 -7.40 11.65
CA ASP A 331 -9.75 -8.55 11.15
C ASP A 331 -11.09 -8.03 10.62
N SER A 332 -11.32 -8.12 9.31
CA SER A 332 -12.54 -7.57 8.69
C SER A 332 -13.84 -8.22 9.21
N SER A 333 -13.78 -9.38 9.87
CA SER A 333 -14.96 -10.05 10.44
C SER A 333 -15.31 -9.61 11.86
N GLN A 334 -14.37 -8.99 12.58
CA GLN A 334 -14.54 -8.70 14.01
C GLN A 334 -13.67 -7.54 14.46
N LEU A 335 -14.22 -6.70 15.32
CA LEU A 335 -13.45 -5.63 15.94
C LEU A 335 -12.42 -6.23 16.93
N LEU A 336 -11.16 -5.83 16.77
CA LEU A 336 -10.09 -6.22 17.69
C LEU A 336 -9.81 -5.11 18.71
N SER A 337 -9.18 -5.48 19.82
CA SER A 337 -8.70 -4.54 20.85
C SER A 337 -7.20 -4.71 21.05
N PRO A 338 -6.38 -4.30 20.06
CA PRO A 338 -4.92 -4.42 20.16
C PRO A 338 -4.37 -3.59 21.34
N PRO A 339 -3.25 -4.03 21.96
CA PRO A 339 -2.65 -3.31 23.07
C PRO A 339 -2.21 -1.91 22.65
N ARG A 340 -2.23 -0.96 23.60
CA ARG A 340 -1.66 0.37 23.38
C ARG A 340 -0.15 0.24 23.23
N ILE A 341 0.36 0.67 22.08
CA ILE A 341 1.80 0.67 21.80
C ILE A 341 2.31 2.10 21.81
N GLU A 342 3.39 2.28 22.57
CA GLU A 342 4.10 3.55 22.69
C GLU A 342 5.58 3.32 22.36
N LEU A 343 6.09 4.03 21.35
CA LEU A 343 7.52 4.08 21.06
C LEU A 343 8.08 5.42 21.51
N ASP A 344 9.05 5.36 22.42
CA ASP A 344 9.78 6.52 22.88
C ASP A 344 10.69 7.07 21.76
N MET A 345 10.92 8.38 21.73
CA MET A 345 11.79 9.01 20.74
C MET A 345 13.24 8.52 20.80
N THR A 346 13.68 7.97 21.93
CA THR A 346 14.96 7.24 22.05
C THR A 346 15.06 6.07 21.09
N ALA A 347 13.96 5.39 20.75
CA ALA A 347 13.93 4.33 19.75
C ALA A 347 14.32 4.84 18.35
N PHE A 348 14.10 6.13 18.07
CA PHE A 348 14.50 6.79 16.82
C PHE A 348 15.89 7.46 16.91
N GLY A 349 16.61 7.26 18.02
CA GLY A 349 17.96 7.80 18.23
C GLY A 349 17.98 9.27 18.67
N PHE A 350 16.95 9.75 19.36
CA PHE A 350 16.97 11.04 20.07
C PHE A 350 17.40 10.86 21.53
N SER A 351 18.09 11.84 22.13
CA SER A 351 18.54 11.74 23.53
C SER A 351 17.38 11.86 24.52
N SER A 352 17.43 11.07 25.60
CA SER A 352 16.41 11.04 26.66
C SER A 352 16.20 12.39 27.34
N ASP A 353 17.29 13.14 27.52
CA ASP A 353 17.32 14.33 28.39
C ASP A 353 16.55 15.53 27.81
N GLN A 354 16.19 15.47 26.51
CA GLN A 354 15.48 16.56 25.84
C GLN A 354 14.00 16.23 25.51
N ARG A 355 13.57 14.96 25.53
CA ARG A 355 12.35 14.52 24.82
C ARG A 355 11.55 13.40 25.48
N GLN A 356 11.73 13.20 26.80
CA GLN A 356 11.17 12.11 27.61
C GLN A 356 9.63 12.00 27.65
N HIS A 357 8.91 12.90 26.98
CA HIS A 357 7.44 12.95 27.00
C HIS A 357 6.80 12.78 25.61
N ASP A 358 7.57 12.88 24.53
CA ASP A 358 7.04 12.67 23.19
C ASP A 358 7.13 11.18 22.86
N LYS A 359 6.00 10.61 22.45
CA LYS A 359 5.87 9.18 22.15
C LYS A 359 5.06 9.01 20.88
N LEU A 360 5.48 8.06 20.05
CA LEU A 360 4.64 7.58 18.96
C LEU A 360 3.61 6.62 19.53
N ILE A 361 2.34 6.97 19.40
CA ILE A 361 1.22 6.14 19.84
C ILE A 361 0.52 5.64 18.59
N LEU A 362 0.37 4.31 18.45
CA LEU A 362 -0.31 3.74 17.29
C LEU A 362 -1.81 4.08 17.28
N ASP A 363 -2.27 4.64 16.17
CA ASP A 363 -3.69 4.94 15.92
C ASP A 363 -4.39 3.72 15.31
N TRP A 364 -4.64 2.72 16.16
CA TRP A 364 -5.30 1.49 15.74
C TRP A 364 -6.68 1.73 15.13
N LYS A 365 -7.42 2.69 15.67
CA LYS A 365 -8.75 3.03 15.19
C LYS A 365 -8.69 3.64 13.79
N GLY A 366 -7.79 4.60 13.56
CA GLY A 366 -7.60 5.18 12.23
C GLY A 366 -7.17 4.14 11.19
N TRP A 367 -6.30 3.19 11.58
CA TRP A 367 -5.87 2.12 10.67
C TRP A 367 -7.01 1.14 10.35
N ASP A 368 -7.80 0.74 11.36
CA ASP A 368 -8.97 -0.12 11.19
C ASP A 368 -10.01 0.50 10.25
N GLU A 369 -10.41 1.75 10.50
CA GLU A 369 -11.37 2.49 9.67
C GLU A 369 -10.87 2.66 8.22
N ALA A 370 -9.58 2.97 8.05
CA ALA A 370 -8.97 3.10 6.72
C ALA A 370 -8.95 1.77 5.95
N LEU A 371 -8.58 0.67 6.62
CA LEU A 371 -8.57 -0.67 6.01
C LEU A 371 -9.97 -1.12 5.62
N GLN A 372 -10.97 -0.90 6.48
CA GLN A 372 -12.36 -1.26 6.21
C GLN A 372 -12.90 -0.50 4.99
N ALA A 373 -12.70 0.82 4.93
CA ALA A 373 -13.12 1.64 3.80
C ALA A 373 -12.44 1.20 2.49
N GLN A 374 -11.12 0.98 2.52
CA GLN A 374 -10.36 0.57 1.33
C GLN A 374 -10.63 -0.88 0.90
N THR A 375 -11.16 -1.72 1.78
CA THR A 375 -11.64 -3.07 1.44
C THR A 375 -12.83 -2.99 0.50
N GLY A 376 -13.79 -2.10 0.77
CA GLY A 376 -14.92 -1.84 -0.13
C GLY A 376 -14.49 -1.27 -1.48
N GLU A 377 -13.57 -0.30 -1.48
CA GLU A 377 -13.01 0.28 -2.71
C GLU A 377 -12.27 -0.76 -3.57
N LEU A 378 -11.51 -1.67 -2.92
CA LEU A 378 -10.83 -2.75 -3.61
C LEU A 378 -11.83 -3.72 -4.26
N ALA A 379 -12.94 -4.03 -3.59
CA ALA A 379 -14.01 -4.86 -4.13
C ALA A 379 -14.61 -4.22 -5.40
N CYS A 380 -14.93 -2.93 -5.35
CA CYS A 380 -15.44 -2.20 -6.51
C CYS A 380 -14.45 -2.21 -7.68
N LYS A 381 -13.15 -1.93 -7.43
CA LYS A 381 -12.13 -1.99 -8.50
C LYS A 381 -12.03 -3.37 -9.13
N ARG A 382 -12.06 -4.44 -8.32
CA ARG A 382 -12.01 -5.82 -8.81
C ARG A 382 -13.26 -6.18 -9.62
N PHE A 383 -14.44 -5.74 -9.18
CA PHE A 383 -15.69 -5.89 -9.92
C PHE A 383 -15.63 -5.21 -11.30
N PHE A 384 -15.29 -3.93 -11.36
CA PHE A 384 -15.20 -3.20 -12.64
C PHE A 384 -14.15 -3.80 -13.58
N SER A 385 -13.01 -4.23 -13.04
CA SER A 385 -11.97 -4.92 -13.80
C SER A 385 -12.48 -6.22 -14.43
N ILE A 386 -13.27 -7.01 -13.69
CA ILE A 386 -13.89 -8.23 -14.21
C ILE A 386 -14.89 -7.93 -15.33
N ILE A 387 -15.80 -6.97 -15.11
CA ILE A 387 -16.80 -6.60 -16.13
C ILE A 387 -16.12 -6.15 -17.42
N HIS A 388 -15.10 -5.29 -17.31
CA HIS A 388 -14.36 -4.84 -18.47
C HIS A 388 -13.63 -6.00 -19.17
N LYS A 389 -12.93 -6.84 -18.40
CA LYS A 389 -12.09 -7.93 -18.92
C LYS A 389 -12.87 -9.09 -19.55
N PHE A 390 -14.06 -9.41 -19.04
CA PHE A 390 -14.79 -10.60 -19.47
C PHE A 390 -16.08 -10.30 -20.22
N CYS A 391 -16.65 -9.09 -20.11
CA CYS A 391 -17.88 -8.75 -20.80
C CYS A 391 -17.70 -7.74 -21.94
N MET A 392 -16.74 -6.81 -21.82
CA MET A 392 -16.64 -5.67 -22.75
C MET A 392 -15.53 -5.80 -23.80
N THR A 393 -14.47 -6.58 -23.53
CA THR A 393 -13.38 -6.80 -24.49
C THR A 393 -13.72 -7.78 -25.62
N GLU A 394 -14.81 -8.54 -25.54
CA GLU A 394 -15.30 -9.39 -26.64
C GLU A 394 -16.26 -8.66 -27.60
N THR A 395 -16.85 -7.55 -27.16
CA THR A 395 -17.86 -6.81 -27.95
C THR A 395 -17.23 -5.86 -28.98
N GLU A 396 -15.98 -5.41 -28.79
CA GLU A 396 -15.29 -4.56 -29.78
C GLU A 396 -14.71 -5.33 -30.97
N GLY A 397 -14.68 -6.67 -30.93
CA GLY A 397 -14.22 -7.52 -32.02
C GLY A 397 -15.33 -8.01 -32.98
N SER A 398 -16.60 -7.88 -32.57
CA SER A 398 -17.74 -8.48 -33.28
C SER A 398 -18.58 -7.49 -34.10
N GLU A 399 -18.38 -6.17 -33.93
CA GLU A 399 -19.13 -5.16 -34.71
C GLU A 399 -18.52 -4.85 -36.09
N THR A 400 -17.34 -5.38 -36.44
CA THR A 400 -16.71 -5.13 -37.76
C THR A 400 -16.99 -6.18 -38.84
N GLU A 401 -17.69 -7.28 -38.55
CA GLU A 401 -18.02 -8.30 -39.57
C GLU A 401 -19.43 -8.19 -40.18
N SER A 402 -20.31 -7.32 -39.68
CA SER A 402 -21.67 -7.16 -40.24
C SER A 402 -21.79 -6.05 -41.30
N SER A 403 -20.68 -5.58 -41.87
CA SER A 403 -20.71 -4.58 -42.95
C SER A 403 -19.57 -4.79 -43.93
N ARG A 404 -19.54 -5.96 -44.59
CA ARG A 404 -18.92 -6.14 -45.91
C ARG A 404 -19.70 -7.12 -46.76
#